data_AF-A0A374PB46-F1
#
_entry.id   AF-A0A374PB46-F1
#
_cell.length_a   1.000
_cell.length_b   1.000
_cell.length_c   1.000
_cell.angle_alpha   90.00
_cell.angle_beta   90.00
_cell.angle_gamma   90.00
#
_symmetry.space_group_name_H-M   'P 1'
#
loop_
_entity.id
_entity.type
_entity.pdbx_description
1 polymer ?
#
loop_
_entity_poly.entity_id
_entity_poly.type
_entity_poly.pdbx_seq_one_letter_code
_entity_poly.pdbx_strand_id
1 'polypeptide(L)' 'MAEKQRILIVDDDNNIAELISLYLTKECFETMIVNDGEEALRVFPEFKPNLVLLDL' A
#
# COMPACT_ATOMS: atom_id res chain seq x y z
N MET A 1 -12.74 -18.86 -2.10
CA MET A 1 -11.40 -18.42 -1.64
C MET A 1 -11.52 -16.93 -1.38
N ALA A 2 -11.25 -16.45 -0.17
CA ALA A 2 -11.21 -15.01 0.07
C ALA A 2 -9.97 -14.46 -0.63
N GLU A 3 -10.14 -13.49 -1.54
CA GLU A 3 -8.99 -12.79 -2.12
C GLU A 3 -8.28 -12.00 -1.02
N LYS A 4 -6.95 -12.05 -1.00
CA LYS A 4 -6.16 -11.18 -0.11
C LYS A 4 -6.47 -9.74 -0.50
N GLN A 5 -6.92 -8.96 0.48
CA GLN A 5 -7.18 -7.54 0.25
C GLN A 5 -5.84 -6.81 0.11
N ARG A 6 -5.72 -6.06 -0.98
CA ARG A 6 -4.50 -5.35 -1.37
C ARG A 6 -4.58 -3.88 -0.98
N ILE A 7 -3.54 -3.35 -0.36
CA ILE A 7 -3.48 -1.97 0.12
C ILE A 7 -2.23 -1.29 -0.43
N LEU A 8 -2.41 -0.20 -1.17
CA LEU A 8 -1.32 0.63 -1.67
C LEU A 8 -1.09 1.78 -0.68
N ILE A 9 0.14 1.95 -0.22
CA ILE A 9 0.55 2.98 0.74
C ILE A 9 1.44 3.96 -0.01
N VAL A 10 1.03 5.22 -0.06
CA VAL A 10 1.72 6.33 -0.74
C VAL A 10 2.14 7.34 0.33
N ASP A 11 3.41 7.32 0.72
CA ASP A 11 3.95 8.08 1.85
C ASP A 11 5.47 8.30 1.64
N ASP A 12 5.96 9.53 1.78
CA ASP A 12 7.38 9.86 1.61
C ASP A 12 8.23 9.51 2.84
N ASP A 13 7.60 9.31 4.01
CA ASP A 13 8.24 8.78 5.21
C ASP A 13 8.19 7.25 5.26
N ASN A 14 9.29 6.63 4.80
CA ASN A 14 9.47 5.18 4.85
C ASN A 14 9.23 4.56 6.24
N ASN A 15 9.52 5.27 7.34
CA ASN A 15 9.35 4.69 8.68
C ASN A 15 7.87 4.51 9.01
N ILE A 16 7.05 5.50 8.64
CA ILE A 16 5.60 5.46 8.83
C ILE A 16 4.99 4.41 7.89
N ALA A 17 5.39 4.42 6.62
CA ALA A 17 4.92 3.47 5.62
C ALA A 17 5.22 2.01 6.00
N GLU A 18 6.44 1.71 6.46
CA GLU A 18 6.83 0.37 6.94
C GLU A 18 6.02 -0.05 8.17
N LEU A 19 5.80 0.88 9.11
CA LEU A 19 5.00 0.61 10.30
C LEU A 19 3.56 0.24 9.93
N ILE A 20 2.92 1.02 9.05
CA ILE A 20 1.57 0.76 8.55
C ILE A 20 1.52 -0.59 7.82
N SER A 21 2.48 -0.83 6.92
CA SER A 21 2.60 -2.09 6.18
C SER A 21 2.75 -3.30 7.12
N LEU A 22 3.52 -3.18 8.20
CA LEU A 22 3.68 -4.24 9.19
C LEU A 22 2.35 -4.57 9.90
N TYR A 23 1.57 -3.57 10.29
CA TYR A 23 0.26 -3.80 10.92
C TYR A 23 -0.73 -4.45 9.95
N LEU A 24 -0.80 -3.97 8.71
CA LEU A 24 -1.70 -4.51 7.69
C LEU A 24 -1.28 -5.94 7.28
N THR A 25 0.00 -6.21 7.15
CA THR A 25 0.50 -7.57 6.85
C THR A 25 0.16 -8.55 7.96
N LYS A 26 0.19 -8.13 9.24
CA LYS A 26 -0.24 -8.97 10.38
C LYS A 26 -1.72 -9.34 10.30
N GLU A 27 -2.56 -8.44 9.81
CA GLU A 27 -3.99 -8.67 9.57
C GLU A 27 -4.26 -9.43 8.25
N CYS A 28 -3.22 -10.04 7.65
CA CYS A 28 -3.28 -10.84 6.41
C CYS A 28 -3.63 -10.04 5.14
N PHE A 29 -3.44 -8.72 5.14
CA PHE A 29 -3.47 -7.90 3.93
C PHE A 29 -2.18 -8.04 3.13
N GLU A 30 -2.27 -7.76 1.83
CA GLU A 30 -1.12 -7.61 0.94
C GLU A 30 -0.86 -6.12 0.74
N THR A 31 0.33 -5.66 1.06
CA THR A 31 0.67 -4.22 1.04
C THR A 31 1.75 -3.93 0.01
N MET A 32 1.66 -2.75 -0.59
CA MET A 32 2.70 -2.19 -1.45
C MET A 32 2.97 -0.76 -1.01
N ILE A 33 4.23 -0.44 -0.76
CA ILE A 33 4.67 0.90 -0.38
C ILE A 33 5.25 1.57 -1.63
N VAL A 34 4.85 2.81 -1.87
CA VAL A 34 5.43 3.71 -2.88
C VAL A 34 5.65 5.06 -2.22
N ASN A 35 6.73 5.73 -2.59
CA ASN A 35 7.13 7.00 -1.95
C ASN A 35 6.81 8.21 -2.83
N ASP A 36 6.17 7.96 -3.97
CA ASP A 36 5.91 8.96 -5.00
C ASP A 36 4.54 8.71 -5.65
N GLY A 37 3.82 9.80 -5.91
CA GLY A 37 2.48 9.75 -6.51
C GLY A 37 2.49 9.27 -7.97
N GLU A 38 3.53 9.54 -8.75
CA GLU A 38 3.64 9.01 -10.11
C GLU A 38 3.88 7.49 -10.08
N GLU A 39 4.73 7.02 -9.16
CA GLU A 39 4.93 5.59 -8.96
C GLU A 39 3.62 4.91 -8.55
N ALA A 40 2.87 5.53 -7.62
CA ALA A 40 1.54 5.07 -7.22
C ALA A 40 0.60 4.89 -8.42
N LEU A 41 0.55 5.88 -9.31
CA LEU A 41 -0.28 5.84 -10.52
C LEU A 41 0.16 4.74 -11.51
N ARG A 42 1.47 4.47 -11.61
CA ARG A 42 2.00 3.41 -12.47
C ARG A 42 1.70 2.02 -11.93
N VAL A 43 1.84 1.81 -10.62
CA VAL A 43 1.63 0.48 -10.00
C VAL A 43 0.15 0.19 -9.75
N PHE A 44 -0.69 1.21 -9.59
CA PHE A 44 -2.13 1.05 -9.33
C PHE A 44 -2.85 0.06 -10.27
N PRO A 45 -2.73 0.15 -11.61
CA PRO A 45 -3.41 -0.78 -12.53
C PRO A 45 -2.87 -2.21 -12.46
N GLU A 46 -1.60 -2.40 -12.09
CA GLU A 46 -0.96 -3.71 -11.98
C GLU A 46 -1.27 -4.38 -10.64
N PHE A 47 -1.11 -3.62 -9.55
CA PHE A 47 -1.32 -4.07 -8.19
C PHE A 47 -2.81 -4.25 -7.86
N LYS A 48 -3.70 -3.45 -8.46
CA LYS A 48 -5.16 -3.45 -8.22
C LYS A 48 -5.50 -3.45 -6.72
N PRO A 49 -5.09 -2.40 -5.99
CA PRO A 49 -5.39 -2.27 -4.58
C PRO A 49 -6.90 -2.12 -4.36
N ASN A 50 -7.40 -2.65 -3.24
CA ASN A 50 -8.74 -2.43 -2.74
C ASN A 50 -8.84 -1.11 -1.94
N LEU A 51 -7.71 -0.65 -1.39
CA LEU A 51 -7.59 0.58 -0.61
C LEU A 51 -6.27 1.27 -0.94
N VAL A 52 -6.29 2.60 -1.01
CA VAL A 52 -5.08 3.42 -1.12
C VAL A 52 -5.00 4.31 0.12
N LEU A 53 -3.87 4.26 0.81
CA LEU A 53 -3.49 5.20 1.85
C LEU A 53 -2.57 6.23 1.22
N LEU A 54 -2.94 7.50 1.28
CA LEU A 54 -2.20 8.61 0.71
C LEU A 54 -1.90 9.62 1.81
N ASP A 55 -0.62 9.89 2.03
CA ASP A 55 -0.16 10.99 2.88
C ASP A 55 -0.11 12.31 2.08
N LEU A 56 -0.21 13.45 2.79
CA LEU A 56 -0.37 14.81 2.22
C LEU A 56 0.85 15.70 2.45
#